data_AF-A0A653LW58-F1
#
_entry.id   AF-A0A653LW58-F1
#
_cell.length_a   1.000
_cell.length_b   1.000
_cell.length_c   1.000
_cell.angle_alpha   90.00
_cell.angle_beta   90.00
_cell.angle_gamma   90.00
#
_symmetry.space_group_name_H-M   'P 1'
#
loop_
_entity.id
_entity.type
_entity.pdbx_description
1 polymer ?
#
loop_
_entity_poly.entity_id
_entity_poly.type
_entity_poly.pdbx_seq_one_letter_code
_entity_poly.pdbx_strand_id
1 'polypeptide(L)'
;MDDLITTMKAQLYERVASPLTVSFILSWCLWNFRLITILLSSLEPEAKFKIIDTVLYPDAWSFWLHRLVGPIATCLLYVFVYPYPERLAFFWTKKKQRALKDIQVSLDSDVPLSPEQSRDLRLKCKKTVEDTQSIIDEHIGQVTALNRELAQLRAQITTQNSQIHQLERASGEINLNVTLAQVLGTIKHAPNVRDEIRRISGVESLGLDDTLNDLSQLGCIRQFDSVNERGHGVHGWAITQLGLKALDVYLSKQNDTELALSVPNNCQ
;
A
#
# COMPACT_ATOMS: atom_id res chain seq x y z
N MET A 1 -46.16 17.86 -38.70
CA MET A 1 -46.76 19.14 -38.25
C MET A 1 -46.19 19.59 -36.92
N ASP A 2 -45.80 18.65 -36.05
CA ASP A 2 -45.19 18.96 -34.76
C ASP A 2 -43.84 19.71 -34.86
N ASP A 3 -43.05 19.47 -35.90
CA ASP A 3 -41.78 20.19 -36.10
C ASP A 3 -41.97 21.68 -36.34
N LEU A 4 -43.05 22.10 -37.02
CA LEU A 4 -43.41 23.51 -37.22
C LEU A 4 -43.87 24.15 -35.91
N ILE A 5 -44.64 23.40 -35.11
CA ILE A 5 -45.07 23.86 -33.78
C ILE A 5 -43.86 24.02 -32.86
N THR A 6 -42.87 23.13 -32.97
CA THR A 6 -41.66 23.15 -32.13
C THR A 6 -40.71 24.28 -32.53
N THR A 7 -40.53 24.53 -33.83
CA THR A 7 -39.75 25.68 -34.32
C THR A 7 -40.42 27.02 -34.03
N MET A 8 -41.75 27.12 -34.16
CA MET A 8 -42.49 28.32 -33.76
C MET A 8 -42.40 28.55 -32.25
N LYS A 9 -42.51 27.50 -31.42
CA LYS A 9 -42.31 27.60 -29.97
C LYS A 9 -40.91 28.07 -29.62
N ALA A 10 -39.86 27.50 -30.23
CA ALA A 10 -38.48 27.89 -29.96
C ALA A 10 -38.23 29.38 -30.29
N GLN A 11 -38.70 29.86 -31.45
CA GLN A 11 -38.57 31.26 -31.85
C GLN A 11 -39.43 32.20 -30.98
N LEU A 12 -40.62 31.77 -30.57
CA LEU A 12 -41.41 32.52 -29.60
C LEU A 12 -40.69 32.58 -28.26
N TYR A 13 -40.19 31.47 -27.73
CA TYR A 13 -39.48 31.43 -26.44
C TYR A 13 -38.26 32.34 -26.44
N GLU A 14 -37.48 32.37 -27.53
CA GLU A 14 -36.30 33.22 -27.64
C GLU A 14 -36.66 34.72 -27.69
N ARG A 15 -37.80 35.09 -28.29
CA ARG A 15 -38.27 36.49 -28.38
C ARG A 15 -39.13 36.94 -27.18
N VAL A 16 -39.85 36.00 -26.56
CA VAL A 16 -40.61 36.14 -25.31
C VAL A 16 -39.66 36.14 -24.11
N ALA A 17 -38.44 35.61 -24.25
CA ALA A 17 -37.40 35.75 -23.23
C ALA A 17 -36.95 37.19 -23.01
N SER A 18 -37.24 38.12 -23.94
CA SER A 18 -37.04 39.54 -23.70
C SER A 18 -38.14 40.08 -22.78
N PRO A 19 -37.82 40.53 -21.55
CA PRO A 19 -38.80 41.08 -20.61
C PRO A 19 -39.62 42.23 -21.21
N LEU A 20 -39.04 42.96 -22.17
CA LEU A 20 -39.68 44.08 -22.85
C LEU A 20 -40.80 43.62 -23.80
N THR A 21 -40.61 42.52 -24.54
CA THR A 21 -41.63 41.99 -25.45
C THR A 21 -42.85 41.53 -24.66
N VAL A 22 -42.65 40.79 -23.56
CA VAL A 22 -43.75 40.29 -22.72
C VAL A 22 -44.47 41.44 -22.04
N SER A 23 -43.72 42.38 -21.47
CA SER A 23 -44.29 43.57 -20.83
C SER A 23 -45.08 44.41 -21.83
N PHE A 24 -44.60 44.55 -23.06
CA PHE A 24 -45.30 45.28 -24.12
C PHE A 24 -46.59 44.56 -24.56
N ILE A 25 -46.57 43.24 -24.77
CA ILE A 25 -47.76 42.48 -25.14
C ILE A 25 -48.83 42.57 -24.05
N LEU A 26 -48.44 42.37 -22.78
CA LEU A 26 -49.37 42.47 -21.63
C LEU A 26 -49.94 43.88 -21.51
N SER A 27 -49.08 44.89 -21.63
CA SER A 27 -49.46 46.30 -21.63
C SER A 27 -50.41 46.63 -22.79
N TRP A 28 -50.13 46.14 -24.00
CA TRP A 28 -50.98 46.33 -25.17
C TRP A 28 -52.35 45.67 -24.98
N CYS A 29 -52.40 44.45 -24.46
CA CYS A 29 -53.64 43.76 -24.12
C CYS A 29 -54.45 44.51 -23.05
N LEU A 30 -53.78 45.10 -22.06
CA LEU A 30 -54.42 45.88 -21.00
C LEU A 30 -55.08 47.15 -21.56
N TRP A 31 -54.38 47.90 -22.41
CA TRP A 31 -54.92 49.11 -23.05
C TRP A 31 -55.97 48.80 -24.13
N ASN A 32 -55.83 47.69 -24.83
CA ASN A 32 -56.73 47.27 -25.92
C ASN A 32 -57.71 46.18 -25.46
N PHE A 33 -58.03 46.11 -24.16
CA PHE A 33 -58.88 45.04 -23.62
C PHE A 33 -60.25 45.00 -24.30
N ARG A 34 -60.84 46.16 -24.60
CA ARG A 34 -62.14 46.26 -25.29
C ARG A 34 -62.07 45.70 -26.70
N LEU A 35 -60.96 45.89 -27.40
CA LEU A 35 -60.74 45.32 -28.74
C LEU A 35 -60.72 43.80 -28.66
N ILE A 36 -60.01 43.23 -27.68
CA ILE A 36 -59.94 41.78 -27.44
C ILE A 36 -61.34 41.24 -27.11
N THR A 37 -62.11 41.93 -26.26
CA THR A 37 -63.48 41.55 -25.94
C THR A 37 -64.40 41.57 -27.16
N ILE A 38 -64.31 42.59 -28.02
CA ILE A 38 -65.10 42.67 -29.25
C ILE A 38 -64.69 41.57 -30.24
N LEU A 39 -63.39 41.29 -30.38
CA LEU A 39 -62.90 40.22 -31.25
C LEU A 39 -63.43 38.85 -30.81
N LEU A 40 -63.44 38.58 -29.50
CA LEU A 40 -63.95 37.35 -28.90
C LEU A 40 -65.48 37.27 -28.83
N SER A 41 -66.20 38.37 -29.06
CA SER A 41 -67.66 38.37 -29.08
C SER A 41 -68.23 37.61 -30.30
N SER A 42 -69.46 37.11 -30.19
CA SER A 42 -70.15 36.40 -31.27
C SER A 42 -70.83 37.30 -32.32
N LEU A 43 -70.45 38.58 -32.38
CA LEU A 43 -71.00 39.54 -33.34
C LEU A 43 -70.59 39.21 -34.80
N GLU A 44 -71.43 39.61 -35.75
CA GLU A 44 -71.10 39.52 -37.17
C GLU A 44 -69.86 40.37 -37.50
N PRO A 45 -68.99 39.93 -38.43
CA PRO A 45 -67.74 40.64 -38.74
C PRO A 45 -67.93 42.12 -39.10
N GLU A 46 -68.99 42.44 -39.85
CA GLU A 46 -69.29 43.82 -40.27
C GLU A 46 -69.65 44.72 -39.08
N ALA A 47 -70.45 44.20 -38.13
CA ALA A 47 -70.78 44.91 -36.90
C ALA A 47 -69.54 45.14 -36.01
N LYS A 48 -68.60 44.18 -35.96
CA LYS A 48 -67.34 44.34 -35.22
C LYS A 48 -66.50 45.49 -35.75
N PHE A 49 -66.29 45.56 -37.07
CA PHE A 49 -65.51 46.66 -37.67
C PHE A 49 -66.17 48.01 -37.43
N LYS A 50 -67.50 48.10 -37.62
CA LYS A 50 -68.24 49.34 -37.36
C LYS A 50 -68.07 49.80 -35.91
N ILE A 51 -68.17 48.91 -34.93
CA ILE A 51 -67.99 49.25 -33.51
C ILE A 51 -66.54 49.66 -33.22
N ILE A 52 -65.55 48.98 -33.80
CA ILE A 52 -64.13 49.31 -33.62
C ILE A 52 -63.84 50.73 -34.12
N ASP A 53 -64.34 51.08 -35.30
CA ASP A 53 -64.04 52.36 -35.93
C ASP A 53 -64.87 53.52 -35.35
N THR A 54 -66.13 53.28 -34.97
CA THR A 54 -67.01 54.36 -34.48
C THR A 54 -66.99 54.55 -32.96
N VAL A 55 -66.81 53.47 -32.19
CA VAL A 55 -66.93 53.51 -30.72
C VAL A 55 -65.57 53.44 -30.03
N LEU A 56 -64.63 52.66 -30.57
CA LEU A 56 -63.35 52.40 -29.91
C LEU A 56 -62.29 53.46 -30.23
N TYR A 57 -62.23 53.91 -31.48
CA TYR A 57 -61.22 54.87 -31.95
C TYR A 57 -61.87 56.03 -32.74
N PRO A 58 -62.76 56.82 -32.12
CA PRO A 58 -63.46 57.90 -32.82
C PRO A 58 -62.51 59.00 -33.33
N ASP A 59 -61.39 59.23 -32.63
CA ASP A 59 -60.41 60.26 -32.96
C ASP A 59 -59.03 59.65 -33.27
N ALA A 60 -58.30 60.28 -34.19
CA ALA A 60 -56.91 59.91 -34.50
C ALA A 60 -56.00 59.98 -33.27
N TRP A 61 -56.28 60.90 -32.34
CA TRP A 61 -55.54 60.98 -31.07
C TRP A 61 -55.78 59.77 -30.17
N SER A 62 -57.05 59.38 -29.99
CA SER A 62 -57.41 58.18 -29.21
C SER A 62 -56.81 56.92 -29.83
N PHE A 63 -56.80 56.85 -31.17
CA PHE A 63 -56.20 55.75 -31.92
C PHE A 63 -54.71 55.57 -31.59
N TRP A 64 -53.89 56.62 -31.71
CA TRP A 64 -52.45 56.54 -31.43
C TRP A 64 -52.16 56.31 -29.95
N LEU A 65 -52.96 56.91 -29.07
CA LEU A 65 -52.79 56.78 -27.62
C LEU A 65 -53.03 55.34 -27.15
N HIS A 66 -54.11 54.70 -27.57
CA HIS A 66 -54.47 53.37 -27.07
C HIS A 66 -53.70 52.24 -27.78
N ARG A 67 -53.33 52.41 -29.06
CA ARG A 67 -52.63 51.35 -29.82
C ARG A 67 -51.13 51.32 -29.58
N LEU A 68 -50.50 52.48 -29.39
CA LEU A 68 -49.05 52.58 -29.39
C LEU A 68 -48.50 53.34 -28.18
N VAL A 69 -48.87 54.60 -27.99
CA VAL A 69 -48.22 55.47 -26.97
C VAL A 69 -48.48 54.97 -25.55
N GLY A 70 -49.74 54.66 -25.21
CA GLY A 70 -50.14 54.12 -23.92
C GLY A 70 -49.42 52.81 -23.61
N PRO A 71 -49.54 51.76 -24.45
CA PRO A 71 -48.84 50.50 -24.26
C PRO A 71 -47.31 50.62 -24.10
N ILE A 72 -46.67 51.46 -24.91
CA ILE A 72 -45.21 51.71 -24.80
C ILE A 72 -44.90 52.41 -23.48
N ALA A 73 -45.64 53.46 -23.12
CA ALA A 73 -45.41 54.23 -21.90
C ALA A 73 -45.58 53.35 -20.64
N THR A 74 -46.64 52.54 -20.57
CA THR A 74 -46.84 51.62 -19.44
C THR A 74 -45.87 50.45 -19.45
N CYS A 75 -45.42 49.98 -20.62
CA CYS A 75 -44.35 49.00 -20.71
C CYS A 75 -43.03 49.55 -20.18
N LEU A 76 -42.64 50.77 -20.59
CA LEU A 76 -41.42 51.42 -20.09
C LEU A 76 -41.55 51.70 -18.59
N LEU A 77 -42.69 52.22 -18.14
CA LEU A 77 -42.96 52.43 -16.72
C LEU A 77 -42.80 51.12 -15.95
N TYR A 78 -43.37 50.01 -16.43
CA TYR A 78 -43.23 48.72 -15.78
C TYR A 78 -41.76 48.27 -15.75
N VAL A 79 -41.05 48.28 -16.88
CA VAL A 79 -39.65 47.85 -16.96
C VAL A 79 -38.72 48.71 -16.07
N PHE A 80 -38.99 50.01 -15.93
CA PHE A 80 -38.19 50.89 -15.09
C PHE A 80 -38.61 50.87 -13.63
N VAL A 81 -39.90 50.78 -13.31
CA VAL A 81 -40.41 50.82 -11.93
C VAL A 81 -40.29 49.46 -11.25
N TYR A 82 -40.56 48.35 -11.95
CA TYR A 82 -40.48 46.98 -11.43
C TYR A 82 -39.14 46.58 -10.77
N PRO A 83 -37.94 46.97 -11.27
CA PRO A 83 -36.69 46.59 -10.62
C PRO A 83 -36.49 47.25 -9.25
N TYR A 84 -37.17 48.36 -8.92
CA TYR A 84 -37.05 49.01 -7.62
C TYR A 84 -37.62 48.18 -6.45
N PRO A 85 -38.89 47.73 -6.46
CA PRO A 85 -39.40 46.85 -5.42
C PRO A 85 -38.67 45.50 -5.39
N GLU A 86 -38.20 45.00 -6.53
CA GLU A 86 -37.39 43.77 -6.59
C GLU A 86 -36.07 43.93 -5.82
N ARG A 87 -35.33 45.03 -6.05
CA ARG A 87 -34.09 45.34 -5.31
C ARG A 87 -34.34 45.47 -3.82
N LEU A 88 -35.44 46.11 -3.42
CA LEU A 88 -35.83 46.23 -2.02
C LEU A 88 -36.09 44.84 -1.43
N ALA A 89 -36.95 44.03 -2.05
CA ALA A 89 -37.26 42.67 -1.59
C ALA A 89 -35.98 41.81 -1.46
N PHE A 90 -35.08 41.90 -2.45
CA PHE A 90 -33.80 41.19 -2.43
C PHE A 90 -32.92 41.65 -1.27
N PHE A 91 -32.79 42.96 -1.04
CA PHE A 91 -32.03 43.52 0.07
C PHE A 91 -32.58 43.06 1.42
N TRP A 92 -33.89 43.14 1.63
CA TRP A 92 -34.56 42.68 2.84
C TRP A 92 -34.32 41.19 3.09
N THR A 93 -34.44 40.38 2.04
CA THR A 93 -34.21 38.93 2.12
C THR A 93 -32.76 38.62 2.48
N LYS A 94 -31.78 39.26 1.83
CA LYS A 94 -30.36 39.05 2.13
C LYS A 94 -29.99 39.51 3.53
N LYS A 95 -30.55 40.61 4.01
CA LYS A 95 -30.35 41.08 5.39
C LYS A 95 -30.88 40.06 6.40
N LYS A 96 -32.08 39.51 6.17
CA LYS A 96 -32.65 38.46 7.04
C LYS A 96 -31.85 37.15 6.99
N GLN A 97 -31.38 36.75 5.82
CA GLN A 97 -30.51 35.57 5.67
C GLN A 97 -29.19 35.73 6.45
N ARG A 98 -28.56 36.91 6.40
CA ARG A 98 -27.36 37.19 7.19
C ARG A 98 -27.64 37.14 8.68
N ALA A 99 -28.68 37.85 9.14
CA ALA A 99 -29.06 37.82 10.55
C ALA A 99 -29.36 36.41 11.06
N LEU A 100 -30.03 35.57 10.24
CA LEU A 100 -30.31 34.20 10.60
C LEU A 100 -29.04 33.35 10.69
N LYS A 101 -28.08 33.54 9.76
CA LYS A 101 -26.77 32.89 9.83
C LYS A 101 -25.99 33.33 11.07
N ASP A 102 -26.02 34.61 11.41
CA ASP A 102 -25.34 35.12 12.60
C ASP A 102 -25.94 34.50 13.88
N ILE A 103 -27.27 34.36 13.95
CA ILE A 103 -27.95 33.67 15.05
C ILE A 103 -27.57 32.18 15.08
N GLN A 104 -27.57 31.51 13.93
CA GLN A 104 -27.19 30.11 13.83
C GLN A 104 -25.75 29.88 14.33
N VAL A 105 -24.80 30.70 13.87
CA VAL A 105 -23.40 30.68 14.31
C VAL A 105 -23.29 30.91 15.82
N SER A 106 -24.09 31.81 16.39
CA SER A 106 -24.11 32.04 17.84
C SER A 106 -24.69 30.87 18.64
N LEU A 107 -25.60 30.09 18.04
CA LEU A 107 -26.25 28.94 18.69
C LEU A 107 -25.38 27.69 18.62
N ASP A 108 -24.76 27.45 17.46
CA ASP A 108 -23.93 26.27 17.20
C ASP A 108 -22.60 26.30 18.00
N SER A 109 -22.31 27.38 18.75
CA SER A 109 -21.07 27.60 19.53
C SER A 109 -19.77 27.56 18.70
N ASP A 110 -19.88 27.32 17.40
CA ASP A 110 -18.81 27.41 16.41
C ASP A 110 -18.50 28.87 16.15
N VAL A 111 -17.68 29.48 17.01
CA VAL A 111 -17.15 30.83 16.77
C VAL A 111 -16.28 30.76 15.51
N PRO A 112 -16.64 31.42 14.41
CA PRO A 112 -15.82 31.42 13.21
C PRO A 112 -14.48 32.05 13.57
N LEU A 113 -13.39 31.32 13.32
CA LEU A 113 -12.05 31.79 13.61
C LEU A 113 -11.83 33.13 12.90
N SER A 114 -11.37 34.13 13.64
CA SER A 114 -10.94 35.38 13.02
C SER A 114 -9.85 35.09 11.98
N PRO A 115 -9.65 35.95 10.97
CA PRO A 115 -8.56 35.79 10.01
C PRO A 115 -7.19 35.63 10.69
N GLU A 116 -6.98 36.30 11.83
CA GLU A 116 -5.77 36.20 12.63
C GLU A 116 -5.66 34.85 13.34
N GLN A 117 -6.75 34.38 13.95
CA GLN A 117 -6.80 33.06 14.58
C GLN A 117 -6.60 31.94 13.56
N SER A 118 -7.17 32.08 12.38
CA SER A 118 -6.98 31.14 11.26
C SER A 118 -5.51 31.11 10.81
N ARG A 119 -4.84 32.26 10.79
CA ARG A 119 -3.41 32.36 10.44
C ARG A 119 -2.54 31.75 11.53
N ASP A 120 -2.80 32.03 12.80
CA ASP A 120 -2.10 31.44 13.94
C ASP A 120 -2.27 29.92 13.99
N LEU A 121 -3.49 29.42 13.77
CA LEU A 121 -3.76 27.99 13.68
C LEU A 121 -2.96 27.32 12.55
N ARG A 122 -2.91 27.94 11.36
CA ARG A 122 -2.10 27.44 10.24
C ARG A 122 -0.61 27.40 10.57
N LEU A 123 -0.10 28.41 11.28
CA LEU A 123 1.31 28.44 11.72
C LEU A 123 1.59 27.34 12.74
N LYS A 124 0.70 27.14 13.71
CA LYS A 124 0.78 26.05 14.69
C LYS A 124 0.76 24.69 14.01
N CYS A 125 -0.17 24.45 13.10
CA CYS A 125 -0.23 23.21 12.32
C CYS A 125 1.06 22.99 11.51
N LYS A 126 1.58 24.03 10.83
CA LYS A 126 2.84 23.93 10.09
C LYS A 126 4.01 23.54 11.00
N LYS A 127 4.12 24.20 12.16
CA LYS A 127 5.15 23.91 13.15
C LYS A 127 5.04 22.48 13.68
N THR A 128 3.84 22.02 14.03
CA THR A 128 3.62 20.64 14.48
C THR A 128 4.00 19.61 13.41
N VAL A 129 3.73 19.89 12.13
CA VAL A 129 4.14 19.02 11.02
C VAL A 129 5.66 18.99 10.88
N GLU A 130 6.32 20.14 10.98
CA GLU A 130 7.79 20.24 10.96
C GLU A 130 8.43 19.47 12.13
N ASP A 131 7.92 19.66 13.34
CA ASP A 131 8.37 18.95 14.55
C ASP A 131 8.19 17.43 14.42
N THR A 132 7.03 17.00 13.91
CA THR A 132 6.73 15.57 13.69
C THR A 132 7.63 14.97 12.62
N GLN A 133 7.91 15.71 11.54
CA GLN A 133 8.81 15.23 10.49
C GLN A 133 10.23 15.04 11.03
N SER A 134 10.72 15.97 11.86
CA SER A 134 12.03 15.83 12.51
C SER A 134 12.12 14.57 13.39
N ILE A 135 11.06 14.24 14.13
CA ILE A 135 10.99 13.03 14.97
C ILE A 135 11.01 11.77 14.09
N ILE A 136 10.28 11.77 12.97
CA ILE A 136 10.28 10.65 12.01
C ILE A 136 11.69 10.42 11.44
N ASP A 137 12.36 11.50 11.03
CA ASP A 137 13.71 11.41 10.45
C ASP A 137 14.72 10.88 11.48
N GLU A 138 14.61 11.28 12.75
CA GLU A 138 15.41 10.72 13.84
C GLU A 138 15.18 9.21 14.03
N HIS A 139 13.93 8.77 14.09
CA HIS A 139 13.59 7.35 14.24
C HIS A 139 14.04 6.51 13.04
N ILE A 140 13.93 7.05 11.81
CA ILE A 140 14.50 6.39 10.62
C ILE A 140 16.02 6.24 10.79
N GLY A 141 16.70 7.27 11.27
CA GLY A 141 18.12 7.21 11.61
C GLY A 141 18.43 6.07 12.59
N GLN A 142 17.69 5.98 13.69
CA GLN A 142 17.85 4.90 14.69
C GLN A 142 17.61 3.51 14.10
N VAL A 143 16.54 3.32 13.32
CA VAL A 143 16.22 2.04 12.68
C VAL A 143 17.31 1.63 11.69
N THR A 144 17.85 2.57 10.92
CA THR A 144 18.95 2.26 9.98
C THR A 144 20.23 1.89 10.72
N ALA A 145 20.54 2.53 11.85
CA ALA A 145 21.68 2.19 12.69
C ALA A 145 21.53 0.78 13.31
N LEU A 146 20.37 0.49 13.90
CA LEU A 146 20.07 -0.84 14.47
C LEU A 146 20.11 -1.95 13.41
N ASN A 147 19.61 -1.70 12.20
CA ASN A 147 19.69 -2.68 11.12
C ASN A 147 21.13 -2.94 10.66
N ARG A 148 22.01 -1.94 10.68
CA ARG A 148 23.44 -2.14 10.40
C ARG A 148 24.10 -3.00 11.48
N GLU A 149 23.78 -2.75 12.75
CA GLU A 149 24.27 -3.57 13.87
C GLU A 149 23.80 -5.02 13.76
N LEU A 150 22.51 -5.24 13.48
CA LEU A 150 21.97 -6.59 13.24
C LEU A 150 22.65 -7.28 12.05
N ALA A 151 22.94 -6.55 10.97
CA ALA A 151 23.66 -7.10 9.83
C ALA A 151 25.10 -7.50 10.19
N GLN A 152 25.79 -6.69 10.99
CA GLN A 152 27.13 -7.00 11.51
C GLN A 152 27.12 -8.23 12.42
N LEU A 153 26.20 -8.29 13.39
CA LEU A 153 26.05 -9.43 14.29
C LEU A 153 25.74 -10.72 13.52
N ARG A 154 24.87 -10.66 12.50
CA ARG A 154 24.61 -11.81 11.63
C ARG A 154 25.85 -12.26 10.87
N ALA A 155 26.64 -11.33 10.33
CA ALA A 155 27.90 -11.65 9.67
C ALA A 155 28.94 -12.26 10.63
N GLN A 156 28.96 -11.84 11.90
CA GLN A 156 29.79 -12.45 12.93
C GLN A 156 29.35 -13.89 13.24
N ILE A 157 28.04 -14.11 13.43
CA ILE A 157 27.48 -15.45 13.67
C ILE A 157 27.78 -16.40 12.51
N THR A 158 27.63 -15.95 11.25
CA THR A 158 27.96 -16.80 10.09
C THR A 158 29.44 -17.13 10.04
N THR A 159 30.31 -16.17 10.38
CA THR A 159 31.76 -16.40 10.48
C THR A 159 32.08 -17.42 11.58
N GLN A 160 31.51 -17.27 12.77
CA GLN A 160 31.70 -18.21 13.88
C GLN A 160 31.20 -19.62 13.54
N ASN A 161 30.02 -19.74 12.91
CA ASN A 161 29.50 -21.03 12.48
C ASN A 161 30.41 -21.71 11.44
N SER A 162 31.00 -20.93 10.53
CA SER A 162 31.99 -21.48 9.59
C SER A 162 33.26 -21.99 10.29
N GLN A 163 33.70 -21.31 11.36
CA GLN A 163 34.83 -21.76 12.19
C GLN A 163 34.48 -23.04 12.96
N ILE A 164 33.28 -23.12 13.54
CA ILE A 164 32.79 -24.33 14.22
C ILE A 164 32.79 -25.52 13.26
N HIS A 165 32.24 -25.37 12.06
CA HIS A 165 32.25 -26.44 11.06
C HIS A 165 33.65 -26.85 10.60
N GLN A 166 34.61 -25.91 10.54
CA GLN A 166 36.01 -26.25 10.27
C GLN A 166 36.63 -27.05 11.41
N LEU A 167 36.35 -26.68 12.66
CA LEU A 167 36.81 -27.40 13.86
C LEU A 167 36.17 -28.79 13.95
N GLU A 168 34.89 -28.93 13.64
CA GLU A 168 34.19 -30.22 13.59
C GLU A 168 34.80 -31.15 12.54
N ARG A 169 35.12 -30.64 11.35
CA ARG A 169 35.80 -31.42 10.32
C ARG A 169 37.20 -31.86 10.76
N ALA A 170 37.99 -30.93 11.31
CA ALA A 170 39.32 -31.24 11.82
C ALA A 170 39.28 -32.27 12.97
N SER A 171 38.34 -32.13 13.90
CA SER A 171 38.14 -33.08 14.99
C SER A 171 37.65 -34.44 14.49
N GLY A 172 36.79 -34.47 13.47
CA GLY A 172 36.31 -35.70 12.84
C GLY A 172 37.44 -36.48 12.17
N GLU A 173 38.32 -35.79 11.43
CA GLU A 173 39.51 -36.39 10.82
C GLU A 173 40.48 -36.94 11.88
N ILE A 174 40.68 -36.24 13.00
CA ILE A 174 41.51 -36.72 14.11
C ILE A 174 40.91 -37.97 14.74
N ASN A 175 39.62 -37.96 15.06
CA ASN A 175 38.96 -39.12 15.69
C ASN A 175 38.96 -40.35 14.78
N LEU A 176 38.69 -40.19 13.48
CA LEU A 176 38.73 -41.30 12.52
C LEU A 176 40.13 -41.93 12.46
N ASN A 177 41.18 -41.10 12.41
CA ASN A 177 42.56 -41.59 12.40
C ASN A 177 42.93 -42.34 13.70
N VAL A 178 42.49 -41.84 14.86
CA VAL A 178 42.73 -42.49 16.16
C VAL A 178 42.00 -43.83 16.26
N THR A 179 40.72 -43.89 15.87
CA THR A 179 39.94 -45.14 15.91
C THR A 179 40.48 -46.17 14.92
N LEU A 180 40.81 -45.76 13.68
CA LEU A 180 41.42 -46.65 12.70
C LEU A 180 42.76 -47.22 13.20
N ALA A 181 43.60 -46.40 13.81
CA ALA A 181 44.88 -46.84 14.37
C ALA A 181 44.72 -47.78 15.57
N GLN A 182 43.78 -47.50 16.48
CA GLN A 182 43.46 -48.39 17.59
C GLN A 182 42.96 -49.75 17.09
N VAL A 183 42.02 -49.76 16.14
CA VAL A 183 41.49 -51.01 15.55
C VAL A 183 42.59 -51.79 14.84
N LEU A 184 43.41 -51.14 13.99
CA LEU A 184 44.53 -51.81 13.31
C LEU A 184 45.59 -52.33 14.29
N GLY A 185 45.88 -51.60 15.37
CA GLY A 185 46.78 -52.04 16.43
C GLY A 185 46.26 -53.29 17.15
N THR A 186 44.97 -53.34 17.48
CA THR A 186 44.36 -54.53 18.10
C THR A 186 44.39 -55.75 17.18
N ILE A 187 44.09 -55.58 15.88
CA ILE A 187 44.14 -56.66 14.88
C ILE A 187 45.56 -57.21 14.71
N LYS A 188 46.59 -56.35 14.79
CA LYS A 188 48.01 -56.77 14.69
C LYS A 188 48.41 -57.71 15.83
N HIS A 189 47.91 -57.49 17.05
CA HIS A 189 48.28 -58.27 18.23
C HIS A 189 47.42 -59.52 18.43
N ALA A 190 46.18 -59.52 17.95
CA ALA A 190 45.27 -60.66 18.06
C ALA A 190 44.46 -60.80 16.76
N PRO A 191 44.88 -61.66 15.81
CA PRO A 191 44.20 -61.80 14.52
C PRO A 191 42.82 -62.48 14.59
N ASN A 192 42.20 -62.63 15.77
CA ASN A 192 41.01 -63.48 15.93
C ASN A 192 39.87 -62.85 16.73
N VAL A 193 38.67 -63.13 16.18
CA VAL A 193 37.30 -62.91 16.66
C VAL A 193 36.87 -61.45 16.79
N ARG A 194 35.88 -61.07 15.97
CA ARG A 194 35.12 -59.81 16.00
C ARG A 194 34.71 -59.38 17.42
N ASP A 195 34.35 -60.35 18.26
CA ASP A 195 33.95 -60.13 19.66
C ASP A 195 35.11 -59.75 20.57
N GLU A 196 36.33 -60.23 20.30
CA GLU A 196 37.52 -59.89 21.08
C GLU A 196 38.04 -58.50 20.68
N ILE A 197 37.98 -58.15 19.39
CA ILE A 197 38.26 -56.78 18.92
C ILE A 197 37.28 -55.80 19.58
N ARG A 198 35.99 -56.14 19.67
CA ARG A 198 34.97 -55.34 20.37
C ARG A 198 35.31 -55.18 21.86
N ARG A 199 35.81 -56.24 22.51
CA ARG A 199 36.19 -56.22 23.92
C ARG A 199 37.43 -55.37 24.21
N ILE A 200 38.45 -55.47 23.36
CA ILE A 200 39.76 -54.81 23.57
C ILE A 200 39.71 -53.34 23.16
N SER A 201 39.03 -53.01 22.06
CA SER A 201 39.00 -51.64 21.54
C SER A 201 38.06 -50.71 22.31
N GLY A 202 37.09 -51.25 23.06
CA GLY A 202 36.11 -50.44 23.81
C GLY A 202 35.18 -49.60 22.93
N VAL A 203 35.20 -49.78 21.60
CA VAL A 203 34.39 -49.03 20.65
C VAL A 203 32.95 -49.52 20.71
N GLU A 204 31.99 -48.61 20.94
CA GLU A 204 30.56 -48.93 20.94
C GLU A 204 30.15 -49.59 19.62
N SER A 205 29.27 -50.60 19.72
CA SER A 205 28.93 -51.53 18.63
C SER A 205 28.43 -50.91 17.33
N LEU A 206 28.02 -49.63 17.35
CA LEU A 206 27.36 -48.94 16.24
C LEU A 206 28.30 -48.40 15.17
N GLY A 207 29.62 -48.33 15.40
CA GLY A 207 30.59 -47.84 14.39
C GLY A 207 31.66 -48.84 13.94
N LEU A 208 31.78 -50.00 14.61
CA LEU A 208 32.85 -50.95 14.34
C LEU A 208 32.71 -51.62 12.98
N ASP A 209 31.49 -51.97 12.58
CA ASP A 209 31.24 -52.67 11.31
C ASP A 209 31.49 -51.77 10.10
N ASP A 210 31.12 -50.48 10.17
CA ASP A 210 31.41 -49.49 9.13
C ASP A 210 32.92 -49.26 9.02
N THR A 211 33.62 -49.13 10.15
CA THR A 211 35.08 -48.97 10.18
C THR A 211 35.81 -50.19 9.59
N LEU A 212 35.35 -51.40 9.91
CA LEU A 212 35.90 -52.64 9.34
C LEU A 212 35.61 -52.74 7.84
N ASN A 213 34.43 -52.33 7.40
CA ASN A 213 34.08 -52.30 5.98
C ASN A 213 34.94 -51.29 5.21
N ASP A 214 35.15 -50.09 5.75
CA ASP A 214 36.01 -49.06 5.16
C ASP A 214 37.48 -49.54 5.09
N LEU A 215 38.00 -50.15 6.16
CA LEU A 215 39.34 -50.74 6.17
C LEU A 215 39.49 -51.90 5.17
N SER A 216 38.43 -52.68 4.97
CA SER A 216 38.37 -53.75 3.97
C SER A 216 38.37 -53.19 2.55
N GLN A 217 37.57 -52.16 2.28
CA GLN A 217 37.53 -51.46 0.99
C GLN A 217 38.86 -50.79 0.64
N LEU A 218 39.55 -50.22 1.64
CA LEU A 218 40.90 -49.67 1.49
C LEU A 218 41.97 -50.75 1.32
N GLY A 219 41.62 -52.04 1.46
CA GLY A 219 42.54 -53.17 1.35
C GLY A 219 43.52 -53.29 2.52
N CYS A 220 43.27 -52.58 3.64
CA CYS A 220 44.10 -52.62 4.84
C CYS A 220 43.89 -53.90 5.65
N ILE A 221 42.68 -54.46 5.60
CA ILE A 221 42.35 -55.74 6.22
C ILE A 221 41.68 -56.65 5.20
N ARG A 222 41.78 -57.97 5.40
CA ARG A 222 41.11 -58.99 4.60
C ARG A 222 40.36 -59.95 5.51
N GLN A 223 39.12 -60.24 5.17
CA GLN A 223 38.34 -61.26 5.86
C GLN A 223 38.89 -62.65 5.56
N PHE A 224 38.98 -63.49 6.59
CA PHE A 224 39.30 -64.90 6.45
C PHE A 224 38.36 -65.74 7.30
N ASP A 225 38.10 -66.95 6.82
CA ASP A 225 37.31 -67.92 7.54
C ASP A 225 38.25 -68.98 8.12
N SER A 226 38.17 -69.19 9.43
CA SER A 226 38.89 -70.26 10.10
C SER A 226 37.90 -71.16 10.83
N VAL A 227 38.25 -72.43 11.02
CA VAL A 227 37.44 -73.35 11.82
C VAL A 227 38.15 -73.51 13.15
N ASN A 228 37.45 -73.23 14.26
CA ASN A 228 38.04 -73.43 15.58
C ASN A 228 38.17 -74.92 15.92
N GLU A 229 38.88 -75.24 17.01
CA GLU A 229 39.09 -76.63 17.46
C GLU A 229 37.79 -77.39 17.77
N ARG A 230 36.67 -76.68 17.91
CA ARG A 230 35.33 -77.25 18.14
C ARG A 230 34.52 -77.44 16.86
N GLY A 231 35.10 -77.17 15.69
CA GLY A 231 34.43 -77.33 14.40
C GLY A 231 33.47 -76.19 14.04
N HIS A 232 33.41 -75.10 14.80
CA HIS A 232 32.61 -73.92 14.45
C HIS A 232 33.42 -72.99 13.54
N GLY A 233 32.77 -72.53 12.46
CA GLY A 233 33.32 -71.48 11.60
C GLY A 233 33.42 -70.16 12.35
N VAL A 234 34.60 -69.55 12.31
CA VAL A 234 34.93 -68.26 12.92
C VAL A 234 35.40 -67.33 11.82
N HIS A 235 34.67 -66.22 11.65
CA HIS A 235 35.03 -65.15 10.74
C HIS A 235 36.03 -64.22 11.44
N GLY A 236 37.22 -64.09 10.88
CA GLY A 236 38.31 -63.25 11.37
C GLY A 236 38.72 -62.19 10.36
N TRP A 237 39.51 -61.23 10.82
CA TRP A 237 40.11 -60.19 9.99
C TRP A 237 41.62 -60.25 10.15
N ALA A 238 42.34 -60.32 9.03
CA ALA A 238 43.79 -60.27 9.01
C ALA A 238 44.25 -58.94 8.40
N ILE A 239 45.23 -58.31 9.03
CA ILE A 239 45.87 -57.11 8.47
C ILE A 239 46.68 -57.48 7.22
N THR A 240 46.55 -56.71 6.15
CA THR A 240 47.36 -56.90 4.93
C THR A 240 48.71 -56.20 5.08
N GLN A 241 49.63 -56.44 4.13
CA GLN A 241 50.89 -55.70 4.05
C GLN A 241 50.67 -54.18 3.87
N LEU A 242 49.57 -53.79 3.21
CA LEU A 242 49.18 -52.40 3.07
C LEU A 242 48.73 -51.82 4.42
N GLY A 243 47.91 -52.56 5.16
CA GLY A 243 47.48 -52.18 6.51
C GLY A 243 48.65 -52.06 7.49
N LEU A 244 49.63 -52.97 7.42
CA LEU A 244 50.85 -52.90 8.24
C LEU A 244 51.68 -51.65 7.94
N LYS A 245 51.90 -51.33 6.66
CA LYS A 245 52.61 -50.10 6.27
C LYS A 245 51.87 -48.84 6.72
N ALA A 246 50.54 -48.82 6.60
CA ALA A 246 49.72 -47.71 7.06
C ALA A 246 49.82 -47.52 8.59
N LEU A 247 49.79 -48.63 9.34
CA LEU A 247 49.94 -48.62 10.79
C LEU A 247 51.35 -48.15 11.21
N ASP A 248 52.40 -48.62 10.56
CA ASP A 248 53.78 -48.20 10.88
C ASP A 248 54.00 -46.70 10.60
N VAL A 249 53.41 -46.16 9.53
CA VAL A 249 53.43 -44.71 9.24
C VAL A 249 52.64 -43.91 10.28
N TYR A 250 51.54 -44.46 10.80
CA TYR A 250 50.80 -43.81 11.88
C TYR A 250 51.61 -43.79 13.18
N LEU A 251 52.20 -44.93 13.56
CA LEU A 251 53.01 -45.06 14.78
C LEU A 251 54.28 -44.21 14.74
N SER A 252 54.95 -44.09 13.58
CA SER A 252 56.11 -43.22 13.44
C SER A 252 55.74 -41.74 13.64
N LYS A 253 54.62 -41.29 13.05
CA LYS A 253 54.10 -39.93 13.26
C LYS A 253 53.72 -39.66 14.72
N GLN A 254 53.14 -40.63 15.42
CA GLN A 254 52.78 -40.45 16.82
C GLN A 254 54.04 -40.28 17.70
N ASN A 255 55.08 -41.07 17.46
CA ASN A 255 56.37 -40.92 18.15
C ASN A 255 57.01 -39.53 17.88
N ASP A 256 56.91 -39.01 16.66
CA ASP A 256 57.40 -37.66 16.33
C ASP A 256 56.58 -36.56 17.02
N THR A 257 55.28 -36.77 17.22
CA THR A 257 54.39 -35.80 17.90
C THR A 257 54.60 -35.78 19.41
N GLU A 258 54.84 -36.94 20.04
CA GLU A 258 55.23 -37.02 21.44
C GLU A 258 56.63 -36.44 21.69
N LEU A 259 57.56 -36.59 20.73
CA LEU A 259 58.88 -35.94 20.78
C LEU A 259 58.73 -34.40 20.72
N ALA A 260 57.83 -33.88 19.87
CA ALA A 260 57.58 -32.45 19.74
C ALA A 260 56.87 -31.82 20.96
N LEU A 261 56.05 -32.59 21.68
CA LEU A 261 55.41 -32.15 22.94
C LEU A 261 56.32 -32.31 24.18
N SER A 262 57.46 -32.97 24.04
CA SER A 262 58.47 -33.13 25.11
C SER A 262 59.56 -32.05 25.14
N VAL A 263 59.49 -31.04 24.26
CA VAL A 263 60.39 -29.89 24.33
C VAL A 263 60.12 -29.13 25.64
N PRO A 264 61.12 -28.97 26.53
CA PRO A 264 60.91 -28.30 27.80
C PRO A 264 60.54 -26.83 27.57
N ASN A 265 59.45 -26.39 28.21
CA ASN A 265 59.10 -24.99 28.42
C ASN A 265 60.18 -24.29 29.26
N ASN A 266 61.36 -24.08 28.69
CA ASN A 266 62.43 -23.27 29.23
C ASN A 266 62.87 -22.27 28.16
N CYS A 267 62.05 -21.24 27.96
CA CYS A 267 62.50 -19.90 27.62
C CYS A 267 61.39 -18.91 28.01
N GLN A 268 61.88 -17.78 28.52
CA GLN A 268 61.21 -16.68 29.21
C GLN A 268 60.11 -15.98 28.40
#